data_AF-A0A7C8ZJL4-F1
#
_entry.id   AF-A0A7C8ZJL4-F1
#
_cell.length_a   1.000
_cell.length_b   1.000
_cell.length_c   1.000
_cell.angle_alpha   90.00
_cell.angle_beta   90.00
_cell.angle_gamma   90.00
#
_symmetry.space_group_name_H-M   'P 1'
#
loop_
_entity.id
_entity.type
_entity.pdbx_description
1 polymer ?
#
loop_
_entity_poly.entity_id
_entity_poly.type
_entity_poly.pdbx_seq_one_letter_code
_entity_poly.pdbx_strand_id
1 'polypeptide(L)'
;NVWKIDMFLKEQAESRDPIIRDMVREMRSKFDKYWSEYTLLFAFAAILDPRCKLVLLKYCYVKLYGEEMGARKVGEVQFKLELLLREYTKSTSPPPTRPTRAPLTPPSRTVSAGSRILVLVEE
;
A
#
# COMPACT_ATOMS: atom_id res chain seq x y z
N ASN A 1 11.33 -6.76 -11.78
CA ASN A 1 10.09 -7.32 -11.17
C ASN A 1 10.38 -8.63 -10.49
N VAL A 2 10.22 -8.69 -9.16
CA VAL A 2 10.54 -9.87 -8.35
C VAL A 2 9.68 -11.09 -8.71
N TRP A 3 8.42 -10.86 -9.09
CA TRP A 3 7.54 -11.90 -9.62
C TRP A 3 8.11 -12.66 -10.83
N LYS A 4 8.85 -11.97 -11.72
CA LYS A 4 9.47 -12.66 -12.88
C LYS A 4 10.57 -13.62 -12.45
N ILE A 5 11.27 -13.30 -11.37
CA ILE A 5 12.33 -14.14 -10.81
C ILE A 5 11.70 -15.40 -10.19
N ASP A 6 10.63 -15.23 -9.39
CA ASP A 6 9.90 -16.37 -8.81
C ASP A 6 9.31 -17.30 -9.89
N MET A 7 8.71 -16.73 -10.94
CA MET A 7 8.20 -17.52 -12.07
C MET A 7 9.32 -18.30 -12.77
N PHE A 8 10.44 -17.64 -13.09
CA PHE A 8 11.58 -18.30 -13.73
C PHE A 8 12.14 -19.44 -12.87
N LEU A 9 12.32 -19.22 -11.57
CA LEU A 9 12.82 -20.25 -10.66
C LEU A 9 11.84 -21.43 -10.53
N LYS A 10 10.52 -21.19 -10.60
CA LYS A 10 9.51 -22.25 -10.61
C LYS A 10 9.53 -23.05 -11.90
N GLU A 11 9.62 -22.38 -13.05
CA GLU A 11 9.68 -23.02 -14.37
C GLU A 11 10.92 -23.91 -14.54
N GLN A 12 12.08 -23.48 -14.00
CA GLN A 12 13.33 -24.21 -14.14
C GLN A 12 13.63 -25.19 -12.99
N ALA A 13 12.74 -25.30 -12.00
CA ALA A 13 12.92 -26.17 -10.83
C ALA A 13 13.10 -27.65 -11.19
N GLU A 14 12.46 -28.09 -12.28
CA GLU A 14 12.52 -29.47 -12.78
C GLU A 14 13.22 -29.56 -14.15
N SER A 15 14.15 -28.65 -14.41
CA SER A 15 14.92 -28.68 -15.66
C SER A 15 15.59 -30.04 -15.89
N ARG A 16 15.62 -30.47 -17.15
CA ARG A 16 16.28 -31.72 -17.58
C ARG A 16 17.80 -31.64 -17.42
N ASP A 17 18.35 -30.43 -17.47
CA ASP A 17 19.77 -30.18 -17.24
C ASP A 17 20.05 -30.18 -15.71
N PRO A 18 20.87 -31.13 -15.21
CA PRO A 18 21.18 -31.23 -13.80
C PRO A 18 21.92 -29.99 -13.26
N ILE A 19 22.75 -29.34 -14.09
CA ILE A 19 23.49 -28.13 -13.69
C ILE A 19 22.50 -26.98 -13.49
N ILE A 20 21.56 -26.80 -14.42
CA ILE A 20 20.50 -25.78 -14.29
C ILE A 20 19.66 -26.03 -13.05
N ARG A 21 19.23 -27.28 -12.83
CA ARG A 21 18.44 -27.64 -11.67
C ARG A 21 19.16 -27.36 -10.34
N ASP A 22 20.45 -27.69 -10.27
CA ASP A 22 21.26 -27.44 -9.09
C ASP A 22 21.43 -25.94 -8.82
N MET A 23 21.69 -25.15 -9.88
CA MET A 23 21.73 -23.68 -9.77
C MET A 23 20.40 -23.10 -9.30
N VAL A 24 19.27 -23.54 -9.89
CA VAL A 24 17.93 -23.07 -9.53
C VAL A 24 17.61 -23.40 -8.08
N ARG A 25 17.99 -24.58 -7.59
CA ARG A 25 17.81 -24.97 -6.18
C ARG A 25 18.53 -24.01 -5.24
N GLU A 26 19.78 -23.66 -5.53
CA GLU A 26 20.54 -22.70 -4.71
C GLU A 26 19.95 -21.29 -4.78
N MET A 27 19.57 -20.83 -5.98
CA MET A 27 18.95 -19.52 -6.17
C MET A 27 17.61 -19.44 -5.46
N ARG A 28 16.81 -20.51 -5.49
CA ARG A 28 15.52 -20.60 -4.80
C ARG A 28 15.67 -20.52 -3.29
N SER A 29 16.66 -21.19 -2.71
CA SER A 29 16.95 -21.10 -1.27
C SER A 29 17.26 -19.67 -0.82
N LYS A 30 18.11 -18.96 -1.58
CA LYS A 30 18.40 -17.54 -1.31
C LYS A 30 17.15 -16.67 -1.51
N PHE A 31 16.40 -16.91 -2.57
CA PHE A 31 15.15 -16.19 -2.84
C PHE A 31 14.18 -16.32 -1.67
N ASP A 32 13.86 -17.53 -1.24
CA ASP A 32 12.89 -17.79 -0.17
C ASP A 32 13.34 -17.18 1.17
N LYS A 33 14.65 -17.25 1.48
CA LYS A 33 15.24 -16.62 2.67
C LYS A 33 14.93 -15.12 2.72
N TYR A 34 15.33 -14.37 1.69
CA TYR A 34 15.12 -12.92 1.67
C TYR A 34 13.65 -12.56 1.40
N TRP A 35 12.91 -13.36 0.65
CA TRP A 35 11.52 -13.03 0.36
C TRP A 35 10.66 -13.13 1.62
N SER A 36 10.87 -14.14 2.46
CA SER A 36 10.10 -14.33 3.69
C SER A 36 10.26 -13.18 4.70
N GLU A 37 11.48 -12.64 4.85
CA GLU A 37 11.80 -11.56 5.79
C GLU A 37 11.29 -10.19 5.28
N TYR A 38 11.41 -9.92 3.98
CA TYR A 38 11.11 -8.61 3.42
C TYR A 38 9.66 -8.46 2.93
N THR A 39 8.90 -9.55 2.81
CA THR A 39 7.49 -9.52 2.38
C THR A 39 6.64 -8.55 3.19
N LEU A 40 6.89 -8.43 4.50
CA LEU A 40 6.15 -7.51 5.37
C LEU A 40 6.55 -6.04 5.16
N LEU A 41 7.86 -5.77 5.01
CA LEU A 41 8.37 -4.43 4.76
C LEU A 41 7.84 -3.87 3.43
N PHE A 42 7.82 -4.71 2.39
CA PHE A 42 7.24 -4.33 1.10
C PHE A 42 5.74 -4.08 1.18
N ALA A 43 5.01 -4.86 1.98
CA ALA A 43 3.59 -4.62 2.22
C ALA A 43 3.34 -3.26 2.89
N PHE A 44 4.18 -2.89 3.87
CA PHE A 44 4.11 -1.57 4.48
C PHE A 44 4.47 -0.44 3.52
N ALA A 45 5.57 -0.57 2.79
CA ALA A 45 5.96 0.42 1.79
C ALA A 45 4.84 0.62 0.74
N ALA A 46 4.17 -0.47 0.36
CA ALA A 46 3.01 -0.41 -0.51
C ALA A 46 1.83 0.31 0.17
N ILE A 47 1.35 -0.12 1.34
CA ILE A 47 0.16 0.48 1.99
C ILE A 47 0.38 1.95 2.38
N LEU A 48 1.59 2.32 2.80
CA LEU A 48 1.91 3.68 3.18
C LEU A 48 2.04 4.61 1.97
N ASP A 49 2.13 4.07 0.75
CA ASP A 49 1.93 4.86 -0.46
C ASP A 49 0.42 5.16 -0.61
N PRO A 50 -0.01 6.44 -0.60
CA PRO A 50 -1.44 6.79 -0.66
C PRO A 50 -2.20 6.22 -1.86
N ARG A 51 -1.49 5.83 -2.93
CA ARG A 51 -2.08 5.27 -4.15
C ARG A 51 -2.42 3.78 -4.00
N CYS A 52 -1.85 3.10 -3.02
CA CYS A 52 -1.95 1.66 -2.83
C CYS A 52 -2.94 1.32 -1.72
N LYS A 53 -4.07 0.71 -2.10
CA LYS A 53 -5.12 0.31 -1.14
C LYS A 53 -4.84 -1.07 -0.56
N LEU A 54 -5.28 -1.32 0.66
CA LEU A 54 -5.27 -2.66 1.30
C LEU A 54 -5.94 -3.75 0.45
N VAL A 55 -6.95 -3.37 -0.35
CA VAL A 55 -7.64 -4.27 -1.27
C VAL A 55 -6.68 -4.83 -2.33
N LEU A 56 -5.77 -4.00 -2.85
CA LEU A 56 -4.76 -4.43 -3.81
C LEU A 56 -3.77 -5.40 -3.15
N LEU A 57 -3.33 -5.11 -1.93
CA LEU A 57 -2.45 -6.00 -1.18
C LEU A 57 -3.11 -7.36 -0.92
N LYS A 58 -4.40 -7.37 -0.55
CA LYS A 58 -5.19 -8.60 -0.39
C LYS A 58 -5.22 -9.41 -1.69
N TYR A 59 -5.53 -8.76 -2.81
CA TYR A 59 -5.52 -9.41 -4.12
C TYR A 59 -4.15 -10.04 -4.43
N CYS A 60 -3.06 -9.28 -4.25
CA CYS A 60 -1.70 -9.78 -4.49
C CYS A 60 -1.35 -10.99 -3.62
N TYR A 61 -1.68 -10.97 -2.33
CA TYR A 61 -1.39 -12.07 -1.43
C TYR A 61 -2.22 -13.32 -1.71
N VAL A 62 -3.50 -13.17 -2.05
CA VAL A 62 -4.34 -14.31 -2.48
C VAL A 62 -3.79 -14.93 -3.76
N LYS A 63 -3.34 -14.10 -4.71
CA LYS A 63 -2.76 -14.59 -5.96
C LYS A 63 -1.43 -15.31 -5.74
N LEU A 64 -0.64 -14.89 -4.76
CA LEU A 64 0.72 -15.40 -4.52
C LEU A 64 0.74 -16.65 -3.62
N TYR A 65 -0.11 -16.69 -2.58
CA TYR A 65 -0.09 -17.72 -1.54
C TYR A 65 -1.39 -18.53 -1.43
N GLY A 66 -2.39 -18.23 -2.25
CA GLY A 66 -3.73 -18.80 -2.12
C GLY A 66 -4.57 -18.07 -1.08
N GLU A 67 -5.84 -18.45 -0.97
CA GLU A 67 -6.84 -17.72 -0.19
C GLU A 67 -6.56 -17.74 1.33
N GLU A 68 -6.31 -18.92 1.89
CA GLU A 68 -6.07 -19.10 3.33
C GLU A 68 -4.78 -18.38 3.79
N MET A 69 -3.64 -18.71 3.18
CA MET A 69 -2.36 -18.12 3.57
C MET A 69 -2.31 -16.62 3.23
N GLY A 70 -2.94 -16.23 2.12
CA GLY A 70 -3.06 -14.82 1.73
C GLY A 70 -3.84 -14.01 2.76
N ALA A 71 -5.00 -14.52 3.21
CA ALA A 71 -5.79 -13.87 4.26
C ALA A 71 -5.01 -13.72 5.56
N ARG A 72 -4.28 -14.77 5.98
CA ARG A 72 -3.41 -14.72 7.17
C ARG A 72 -2.34 -13.64 7.06
N LYS A 73 -1.70 -13.50 5.88
CA LYS A 73 -0.67 -12.48 5.64
C LYS A 73 -1.24 -11.06 5.63
N VAL A 74 -2.43 -10.85 5.06
CA VAL A 74 -3.12 -9.56 5.13
C VAL A 74 -3.44 -9.19 6.57
N GLY A 75 -3.95 -10.13 7.36
CA GLY A 75 -4.22 -9.91 8.79
C GLY A 75 -2.97 -9.54 9.58
N GLU A 76 -1.83 -10.22 9.30
CA GLU A 76 -0.54 -9.88 9.92
C GLU A 76 -0.13 -8.42 9.64
N VAL A 77 -0.29 -7.98 8.38
CA VAL A 77 0.04 -6.61 7.97
C VAL A 77 -0.90 -5.58 8.61
N GLN A 78 -2.21 -5.84 8.62
CA GLN A 78 -3.21 -4.96 9.25
C GLN A 78 -2.94 -4.79 10.74
N PHE A 79 -2.75 -5.90 11.47
CA PHE A 79 -2.45 -5.87 12.89
C PHE A 79 -1.20 -5.03 13.21
N LYS A 80 -0.11 -5.23 12.45
CA LYS A 80 1.12 -4.47 12.66
C LYS A 80 0.98 -3.00 12.24
N LEU A 81 0.17 -2.69 11.23
CA LEU A 81 -0.13 -1.30 10.84
C LEU A 81 -0.90 -0.58 11.95
N GLU A 82 -1.91 -1.22 12.54
CA GLU A 82 -2.67 -0.69 13.67
C GLU A 82 -1.76 -0.45 14.88
N LEU A 83 -0.82 -1.35 15.16
CA LEU A 83 0.16 -1.17 16.22
C LEU A 83 1.03 0.07 16.00
N LEU A 84 1.55 0.25 14.78
CA LEU A 84 2.34 1.43 14.41
C LEU A 84 1.52 2.72 14.51
N LEU A 85 0.29 2.72 14.00
CA LEU A 85 -0.61 3.87 14.07
C LEU A 85 -0.92 4.24 15.53
N ARG A 86 -1.22 3.24 16.36
CA ARG A 86 -1.47 3.44 17.79
C ARG A 86 -0.28 4.11 18.45
N GLU A 87 0.94 3.66 18.18
CA GLU A 87 2.15 4.24 18.76
C GLU A 87 2.42 5.67 18.27
N TYR A 88 2.17 5.93 16.98
CA TYR A 88 2.23 7.27 16.41
C TYR A 88 1.23 8.23 17.11
N THR A 89 -0.01 7.78 17.32
CA THR A 89 -1.04 8.61 17.99
C THR A 89 -0.75 8.90 19.46
N LYS A 90 -0.01 8.04 20.16
CA LYS A 90 0.43 8.31 21.55
C LYS A 90 1.55 9.35 21.62
N SER A 91 2.45 9.33 20.62
CA SER A 91 3.65 10.16 20.59
C SER A 91 3.40 11.54 19.98
N THR A 92 2.34 11.70 19.17
CA THR A 92 1.85 13.01 18.76
C THR A 92 0.80 13.50 19.76
N SER A 93 1.12 14.51 20.56
CA SER A 93 0.05 15.31 21.17
C SER A 93 -0.78 15.94 20.05
N PRO A 94 -2.09 16.19 20.24
CA PRO A 94 -2.88 16.84 19.20
C PRO A 94 -2.16 18.14 18.80
N PRO A 95 -2.01 18.43 17.49
CA PRO A 95 -1.47 19.72 17.08
C PRO A 95 -2.33 20.80 17.77
N PRO A 96 -1.73 21.85 18.36
CA PRO A 96 -2.52 22.95 18.90
C PRO A 96 -3.48 23.34 17.79
N THR A 97 -4.79 23.23 18.07
CA THR A 97 -5.86 23.64 17.18
C THR A 97 -5.48 25.01 16.68
N ARG A 98 -4.97 25.09 15.44
CA ARG A 98 -4.75 26.37 14.79
C ARG A 98 -6.13 26.99 14.80
N PRO A 99 -6.37 28.12 15.50
CA PRO A 99 -7.70 28.70 15.53
C PRO A 99 -8.07 28.90 14.07
N THR A 100 -9.15 28.24 13.65
CA THR A 100 -9.76 28.43 12.35
C THR A 100 -9.89 29.93 12.21
N ARG A 101 -9.02 30.54 11.40
CA ARG A 101 -9.12 31.96 11.10
C ARG A 101 -10.51 32.10 10.50
N ALA A 102 -11.41 32.73 11.25
CA ALA A 102 -12.78 32.94 10.81
C ALA A 102 -12.74 33.47 9.38
N PRO A 103 -13.65 33.02 8.49
CA PRO A 103 -13.76 33.60 7.16
C PRO A 103 -13.83 35.10 7.31
N LEU A 104 -12.84 35.83 6.78
CA LEU A 104 -12.90 37.28 6.69
C LEU A 104 -14.07 37.57 5.76
N THR A 105 -15.21 37.91 6.33
CA THR A 105 -16.36 38.42 5.58
C THR A 105 -15.89 39.64 4.80
N PRO A 106 -16.03 39.67 3.46
CA PRO A 106 -15.76 40.88 2.71
C PRO A 106 -16.77 41.96 3.12
N PRO A 107 -16.37 43.25 3.20
CA PRO A 107 -17.31 44.31 3.53
C PRO A 107 -18.40 44.37 2.47
N SER A 108 -19.65 44.32 2.93
CA SER A 108 -20.85 44.51 2.12
C SER A 108 -20.75 45.81 1.31
N ARG A 109 -20.49 45.70 0.01
CA ARG A 109 -20.85 46.76 -0.94
C ARG A 109 -22.25 46.44 -1.45
N THR A 110 -23.24 47.11 -0.88
CA THR A 110 -24.55 47.28 -1.52
C THR A 110 -24.34 47.96 -2.87
N VAL A 111 -24.58 47.25 -3.96
CA VAL A 111 -24.98 47.84 -5.24
C VAL A 111 -26.12 47.04 -5.83
N SER A 112 -27.10 47.81 -6.29
CA SER A 112 -28.44 47.49 -6.75
C SER A 112 -28.52 46.57 -7.98
N ALA A 113 -29.57 45.75 -7.97
CA ALA A 113 -30.38 45.20 -9.06
C ALA A 113 -29.73 44.97 -10.45
N GLY A 114 -29.72 43.71 -10.90
CA GLY A 114 -29.55 43.38 -12.31
C GLY A 114 -29.31 41.88 -12.57
N SER A 115 -30.28 41.24 -13.20
CA SER A 115 -30.37 39.82 -13.57
C SER A 115 -29.18 39.23 -14.35
N ARG A 116 -28.83 37.95 -14.11
CA ARG A 116 -28.83 36.80 -15.07
C ARG A 116 -27.85 35.65 -14.72
N ILE A 117 -28.47 34.48 -14.57
CA ILE A 117 -28.12 33.03 -14.71
C ILE A 117 -26.78 32.63 -15.40
N LEU A 118 -26.14 31.57 -14.84
CA LEU A 118 -25.49 30.34 -15.44
C LEU A 118 -24.16 30.01 -14.71
N VAL A 119 -24.07 29.01 -13.81
CA VAL A 119 -23.90 27.53 -13.97
C VAL A 119 -22.64 27.10 -14.74
N LEU A 120 -21.79 26.28 -14.06
CA LEU A 120 -20.87 25.19 -14.51
C LEU A 120 -19.67 25.18 -13.52
N VAL A 121 -19.63 24.38 -12.44
CA VAL A 121 -19.40 22.91 -12.28
C VAL A 121 -18.18 22.38 -13.05
N GLU A 122 -17.11 22.25 -12.25
CA GLU A 122 -15.87 21.45 -12.24
C GLU A 122 -15.45 20.54 -13.41
N GLU A 123 -14.14 20.58 -13.67
CA GLU A 123 -13.24 19.44 -13.93
C GLU A 123 -12.14 19.44 -12.85
#